data_AF-A0A383DM32-F1
#
_entry.id   AF-A0A383DM32-F1
#
_cell.length_a   1.000
_cell.length_b   1.000
_cell.length_c   1.000
_cell.angle_alpha   90.00
_cell.angle_beta   90.00
_cell.angle_gamma   90.00
#
_symmetry.space_group_name_H-M   'P 1'
#
loop_
_entity.id
_entity.type
_entity.pdbx_description
1 polymer ?
#
loop_
_entity_poly.entity_id
_entity_poly.type
_entity_poly.pdbx_seq_one_letter_code
_entity_poly.pdbx_strand_id
1 'polypeptide(L)'
;MGPTSIAQIPIVSTPTFLEATRDSGYRNTSMAIAEMVDNAIQAGAMTVEISVGGTQQEQHPLSISISDDGHGMGPTDLGRALSFGGSSRFNDRLSLGRY
;
A
#
# COMPACT_ATOMS: atom_id res chain seq x y z
N MET A 1 22.99 -6.98 -44.76
CA MET A 1 22.88 -6.40 -43.41
C MET A 1 21.41 -6.15 -43.15
N GLY A 2 20.78 -6.92 -42.26
CA GLY A 2 19.37 -6.72 -41.89
C GLY A 2 19.20 -5.48 -41.01
N PRO A 3 18.01 -4.85 -40.99
CA PRO A 3 17.78 -3.67 -40.17
C PRO A 3 17.96 -4.03 -38.69
N THR A 4 18.82 -3.28 -38.00
CA THR A 4 18.97 -3.34 -36.56
C THR A 4 17.64 -2.93 -35.93
N SER A 5 16.91 -3.89 -35.36
CA SER A 5 15.71 -3.62 -34.58
C SER A 5 16.11 -2.74 -33.40
N ILE A 6 15.67 -1.49 -33.40
CA ILE A 6 15.84 -0.63 -32.23
C ILE A 6 14.94 -1.19 -31.14
N ALA A 7 15.54 -1.66 -30.04
CA ALA A 7 14.80 -2.10 -28.88
C ALA A 7 13.84 -0.98 -28.46
N GLN A 8 12.54 -1.26 -28.48
CA GLN A 8 11.51 -0.29 -28.14
C GLN A 8 11.60 -0.02 -26.64
N ILE A 9 12.13 1.13 -26.25
CA ILE A 9 12.21 1.54 -24.85
C ILE A 9 10.83 2.10 -24.46
N PRO A 10 10.12 1.50 -23.49
CA PRO A 10 8.83 2.01 -23.06
C PRO A 10 8.99 3.40 -22.44
N ILE A 11 8.01 4.28 -22.68
CA ILE A 11 7.98 5.65 -22.14
C ILE A 11 8.00 5.63 -20.60
N VAL A 12 7.44 4.59 -19.98
CA VAL A 12 7.44 4.36 -18.53
C VAL A 12 8.03 2.98 -18.25
N SER A 13 9.07 2.94 -17.42
CA SER A 13 9.57 1.70 -16.83
C SER A 13 8.68 1.33 -15.64
N THR A 14 7.88 0.27 -15.78
CA THR A 14 6.98 -0.17 -14.70
C THR A 14 7.72 -0.41 -13.38
N PRO A 15 8.87 -1.13 -13.32
CA PRO A 15 9.59 -1.32 -12.06
C PRO A 15 10.04 -0.01 -11.41
N THR A 16 10.62 0.90 -12.21
CA THR A 16 11.09 2.20 -11.72
C THR A 16 9.93 3.09 -11.26
N PHE A 17 8.79 3.01 -11.96
CA PHE A 17 7.58 3.72 -11.57
C PHE A 17 7.01 3.21 -10.24
N LEU A 18 7.04 1.89 -10.02
CA LEU A 18 6.62 1.28 -8.75
C LEU A 18 7.52 1.72 -7.59
N GLU A 19 8.84 1.72 -7.78
CA GLU A 19 9.81 2.20 -6.78
C GLU A 19 9.59 3.68 -6.45
N ALA A 20 9.49 4.54 -7.47
CA ALA A 20 9.27 5.98 -7.27
C ALA A 20 7.91 6.30 -6.60
N THR A 21 6.88 5.52 -6.90
CA THR A 21 5.56 5.68 -6.28
C THR A 21 5.59 5.25 -4.81
N ARG A 22 6.33 4.19 -4.48
CA ARG A 22 6.55 3.75 -3.10
C ARG A 22 7.30 4.80 -2.29
N ASP A 23 8.36 5.38 -2.85
CA ASP A 23 9.19 6.37 -2.17
C ASP A 23 8.47 7.72 -1.97
N SER A 24 7.44 8.03 -2.77
CA SER A 24 6.70 9.29 -2.69
C SER A 24 5.46 9.26 -1.79
N GLY A 25 4.93 8.07 -1.47
CA GLY A 25 3.57 7.91 -0.92
C GLY A 25 3.39 8.21 0.58
N TYR A 26 4.40 8.00 1.43
CA TYR A 26 4.26 8.19 2.88
C TYR A 26 5.38 9.06 3.45
N ARG A 27 5.01 10.19 4.06
CA ARG A 27 5.99 11.12 4.65
C ARG A 27 6.67 10.57 5.90
N ASN A 28 6.03 9.63 6.60
CA ASN A 28 6.56 8.92 7.77
C ASN A 28 5.72 7.67 8.09
N THR A 29 6.28 6.80 8.95
CA THR A 29 5.64 5.55 9.40
C THR A 29 4.30 5.79 10.11
N SER A 30 4.15 6.90 10.83
CA SER A 30 2.90 7.19 11.55
C SER A 30 1.73 7.48 10.61
N MET A 31 1.95 8.17 9.48
CA MET A 31 0.92 8.33 8.45
C MET A 31 0.53 6.99 7.83
N ALA A 32 1.50 6.11 7.55
CA ALA A 32 1.20 4.78 7.01
C ALA A 32 0.34 3.93 7.97
N ILE A 33 0.62 4.01 9.27
CA ILE A 33 -0.20 3.35 10.31
C ILE A 33 -1.59 3.99 10.37
N ALA A 34 -1.70 5.32 10.30
CA ALA A 34 -2.98 6.02 10.33
C ALA A 34 -3.91 5.58 9.18
N GLU A 35 -3.38 5.40 7.97
CA GLU A 35 -4.18 4.89 6.84
C GLU A 35 -4.75 3.49 7.09
N MET A 36 -3.97 2.60 7.74
CA MET A 36 -4.45 1.28 8.08
C MET A 36 -5.57 1.34 9.14
N VAL A 37 -5.47 2.27 10.10
CA VAL A 37 -6.52 2.52 11.09
C VAL A 37 -7.78 3.09 10.44
N ASP A 38 -7.64 4.05 9.51
CA ASP A 38 -8.76 4.62 8.76
C ASP A 38 -9.50 3.51 7.98
N ASN A 39 -8.77 2.59 7.33
CA ASN A 39 -9.34 1.44 6.63
C ASN A 39 -10.13 0.52 7.58
N ALA A 40 -9.60 0.26 8.77
CA ALA A 40 -10.29 -0.56 9.77
C ALA A 40 -11.60 0.10 10.25
N ILE A 41 -11.58 1.41 10.53
CA ILE A 41 -12.78 2.18 10.90
C ILE A 41 -13.82 2.12 9.78
N GLN A 42 -13.40 2.26 8.52
CA GLN A 42 -14.29 2.13 7.36
C GLN A 42 -14.88 0.72 7.21
N ALA A 43 -14.13 -0.31 7.62
CA ALA A 43 -14.60 -1.69 7.67
C ALA A 43 -15.55 -1.97 8.85
N GLY A 44 -15.85 -0.95 9.67
CA GLY A 44 -16.71 -1.06 10.84
C GLY A 44 -16.07 -1.76 12.03
N ALA A 45 -14.73 -1.81 12.08
CA ALA A 45 -14.01 -2.38 13.22
C ALA A 45 -14.32 -1.59 14.50
N MET A 46 -14.51 -2.32 15.60
CA MET A 46 -14.60 -1.74 16.94
C MET A 46 -13.24 -1.76 17.65
N THR A 47 -12.37 -2.68 17.22
CA THR A 47 -11.05 -2.89 17.79
C THR A 47 -10.01 -2.91 16.68
N VAL A 48 -8.93 -2.14 16.86
CA VAL A 48 -7.73 -2.21 16.03
C VAL A 48 -6.55 -2.48 16.95
N GLU A 49 -5.86 -3.60 16.73
CA GLU A 49 -4.66 -3.99 17.47
C GLU A 49 -3.42 -3.62 16.65
N ILE A 50 -2.50 -2.88 17.28
CA ILE A 50 -1.22 -2.51 16.69
C ILE A 50 -0.11 -3.05 17.59
N SER A 51 0.66 -3.99 17.05
CA SER A 51 1.78 -4.62 17.75
C SER A 51 3.11 -4.24 17.10
N VAL A 52 4.08 -3.84 17.92
CA VAL A 52 5.45 -3.55 17.47
C VAL A 52 6.39 -4.54 18.13
N GLY A 53 7.10 -5.32 17.31
CA GLY A 53 8.05 -6.32 17.74
C GLY A 53 9.42 -6.11 17.11
N GLY A 54 10.42 -6.79 17.68
CA GLY A 54 11.73 -6.92 17.07
C GLY A 54 11.79 -8.07 16.08
N THR A 55 12.63 -7.97 15.05
CA THR A 55 12.97 -9.08 14.16
C THR A 55 14.45 -9.43 14.30
N GLN A 56 14.84 -10.63 13.83
CA GLN A 56 16.25 -11.02 13.74
C GLN A 56 16.94 -10.45 12.48
N GLN A 57 16.25 -9.65 11.66
CA GLN A 57 16.81 -9.05 10.45
C GLN A 57 17.45 -7.71 10.76
N GLU A 58 18.77 -7.61 10.63
CA GLU A 58 19.49 -6.36 10.97
C GLU A 58 19.09 -5.17 10.08
N GLN A 59 18.72 -5.41 8.82
CA GLN A 59 18.26 -4.35 7.91
C GLN A 59 16.84 -3.85 8.23
N HIS A 60 16.03 -4.69 8.88
CA HIS A 60 14.63 -4.39 9.23
C HIS A 60 14.33 -4.89 10.65
N PRO A 61 14.93 -4.25 11.68
CA PRO A 61 14.92 -4.79 13.04
C PRO A 61 13.55 -4.70 13.72
N LEU A 62 12.58 -4.04 13.09
CA LEU A 62 11.24 -3.83 13.61
C LEU A 62 10.20 -4.50 12.70
N SER A 63 9.23 -5.16 13.32
CA SER A 63 8.01 -5.64 12.68
C SER A 63 6.83 -4.91 13.31
N ILE A 64 5.93 -4.44 12.44
CA ILE A 64 4.68 -3.81 12.84
C ILE A 64 3.56 -4.68 12.29
N SER A 65 2.66 -5.14 13.16
CA SER A 65 1.45 -5.87 12.80
C SER A 65 0.25 -5.02 13.17
N ILE A 66 -0.72 -4.94 12.25
CA ILE A 66 -1.98 -4.23 12.43
C ILE A 66 -3.09 -5.21 12.07
N SER A 67 -4.03 -5.40 13.00
CA SER A 67 -5.18 -6.30 12.84
C SER A 67 -6.45 -5.60 13.31
N ASP A 68 -7.57 -5.86 12.66
CA ASP A 68 -8.87 -5.31 13.03
C ASP A 68 -9.97 -6.38 13.04
N ASP A 69 -11.08 -6.08 13.71
CA ASP A 69 -12.27 -6.94 13.80
C ASP A 69 -13.42 -6.50 12.88
N GLY A 70 -13.09 -5.76 11.80
CA GLY A 70 -14.05 -5.30 10.80
C GLY A 70 -14.59 -6.42 9.91
N HIS A 71 -15.39 -6.04 8.91
CA HIS A 71 -16.06 -7.01 8.02
C HIS A 71 -15.11 -7.78 7.07
N GLY A 72 -13.80 -7.52 7.12
CA GLY A 72 -12.79 -8.14 6.26
C GLY A 72 -12.92 -7.77 4.79
N MET A 73 -12.24 -8.52 3.92
CA MET A 73 -12.24 -8.29 2.46
C MET A 73 -12.63 -9.55 1.70
N GLY A 74 -13.54 -9.41 0.73
CA GLY A 74 -13.75 -10.43 -0.29
C GLY A 74 -12.58 -10.48 -1.30
N PRO A 75 -12.47 -11.52 -2.15
CA PRO A 75 -11.34 -11.69 -3.06
C PRO A 75 -11.10 -10.50 -4.00
N THR A 76 -12.16 -9.88 -4.49
CA THR A 76 -12.06 -8.71 -5.38
C THR A 76 -11.54 -7.48 -4.64
N ASP A 77 -12.01 -7.23 -3.42
CA ASP A 77 -11.58 -6.07 -2.64
C ASP A 77 -10.15 -6.23 -2.13
N LEU A 78 -9.77 -7.45 -1.75
CA LEU A 78 -8.37 -7.79 -1.45
C LEU A 78 -7.47 -7.56 -2.67
N GLY A 79 -7.90 -7.98 -3.86
CA GLY A 79 -7.16 -7.75 -5.10
C GLY A 79 -6.97 -6.25 -5.39
N ARG A 80 -7.97 -5.41 -5.11
CA ARG A 80 -7.86 -3.96 -5.22
C ARG A 80 -6.91 -3.38 -4.18
N ALA A 81 -7.03 -3.78 -2.92
CA ALA A 81 -6.17 -3.31 -1.83
C ALA A 81 -4.68 -3.62 -2.04
N LEU A 82 -4.36 -4.71 -2.76
CA LEU A 82 -2.99 -5.08 -3.12
C LEU A 82 -2.50 -4.44 -4.44
N SER A 83 -3.35 -3.69 -5.13
CA SER A 83 -3.01 -3.01 -6.39
C SER A 83 -2.53 -1.58 -6.14
N PHE A 84 -1.50 -1.15 -6.87
CA PHE A 84 -1.03 0.24 -6.80
C PHE A 84 -2.09 1.21 -7.31
N GLY A 85 -2.48 2.19 -6.48
CA GLY A 85 -3.54 3.15 -6.77
C GLY A 85 -4.95 2.55 -6.75
N GLY A 86 -5.10 1.33 -6.23
CA GLY A 86 -6.36 0.61 -6.13
C GLY A 86 -7.18 1.01 -4.91
N SER A 87 -7.76 2.21 -4.90
CA SER A 87 -8.82 2.54 -3.93
C SER A 87 -10.17 2.04 -4.45
N SER A 88 -10.94 1.33 -3.61
CA SER A 88 -12.36 1.09 -3.90
C SER A 88 -13.21 2.37 -3.81
N ARG A 89 -12.61 3.48 -3.35
CA ARG A 89 -13.29 4.74 -3.02
C ARG A 89 -12.45 5.95 -3.41
N PHE A 90 -12.11 6.04 -4.69
CA PHE A 90 -11.31 7.09 -5.35
C PHE A 90 -11.85 8.55 -5.23
N ASN A 91 -12.74 8.86 -4.28
CA ASN A 91 -13.28 10.19 -4.05
C ASN A 91 -13.82 10.40 -2.61
N ASP A 92 -13.48 9.54 -1.64
CA ASP A 92 -13.92 9.73 -0.27
C ASP A 92 -13.02 10.77 0.43
N ARG A 93 -13.57 11.95 0.69
CA ARG A 93 -12.82 13.13 1.17
C ARG A 93 -12.64 13.17 2.69
N LEU A 94 -13.09 12.12 3.38
CA LEU A 94 -13.02 11.97 4.83
C LEU A 94 -11.82 11.13 5.29
N SER A 95 -11.19 10.36 4.39
CA SER A 95 -9.98 9.59 4.69
C SER A 95 -8.74 10.48 4.54
N LEU A 96 -7.75 10.30 5.42
CA LEU A 96 -6.48 11.03 5.31
C LEU A 96 -5.70 10.63 4.04
N GLY A 97 -5.93 9.41 3.55
CA GLY A 97 -5.35 8.86 2.33
C GLY A 97 -6.15 9.17 1.08
N ARG A 98 -5.43 9.54 0.02
CA ARG A 98 -5.96 9.79 -1.32
C ARG A 98 -5.80 8.59 -2.27
N TYR A 99 -5.40 7.43 -1.76
CA TYR A 99 -4.95 6.28 -2.55
C TYR A 99 -5.54 4.97 -2.06
#